data_AF-A0A2H1GSU7-F1
#
_entry.id   AF-A0A2H1GSU7-F1
#
_cell.length_a   1.000
_cell.length_b   1.000
_cell.length_c   1.000
_cell.angle_alpha   90.00
_cell.angle_beta   90.00
_cell.angle_gamma   90.00
#
_symmetry.space_group_name_H-M   'P 1'
#
loop_
_entity.id
_entity.type
_entity.pdbx_description
1 polymer ?
#
loop_
_entity_poly.entity_id
_entity_poly.type
_entity_poly.pdbx_seq_one_letter_code
_entity_poly.pdbx_strand_id
1 'polypeptide(L)'
;MLQRSARRLVPVISRRSTTLRYSSTTTDNPNPTNTAPRASPPTVSSTNALPSSAVGNKDAALVEDPAEGEAKRVMQAPNRATTWSRSQQPREKAMVGPRFEQTIMEDQPRPLAAIELIHQQPVTWTEKRVVSCDGGGGPLGHPRIFINVDKPQICWCTYCGLPFAHKHHRKYLESLPSTSYPLEPTGNAAQISAADLNAGGAKTGADAPFQTASGAPYEQR
;
A
#
# COMPACT_ATOMS: atom_id res chain seq x y z
N MET A 1 -102.24 -19.65 -29.40
CA MET A 1 -102.92 -19.54 -28.09
C MET A 1 -102.32 -20.57 -27.14
N LEU A 2 -102.43 -20.31 -25.82
CA LEU A 2 -101.84 -21.03 -24.66
C LEU A 2 -100.37 -20.65 -24.35
N GLN A 3 -100.11 -19.68 -23.49
CA GLN A 3 -100.24 -19.62 -22.02
C GLN A 3 -99.02 -20.20 -21.25
N ARG A 4 -98.19 -19.25 -20.83
CA ARG A 4 -97.46 -19.12 -19.55
C ARG A 4 -97.49 -20.32 -18.59
N SER A 5 -96.29 -20.74 -18.20
CA SER A 5 -95.96 -20.87 -16.77
C SER A 5 -94.47 -20.71 -16.54
N ALA A 6 -94.11 -19.56 -15.97
CA ALA A 6 -92.78 -19.28 -15.45
C ALA A 6 -92.67 -19.89 -14.05
N ARG A 7 -91.77 -20.84 -13.86
CA ARG A 7 -91.32 -21.25 -12.52
C ARG A 7 -89.97 -20.60 -12.24
N ARG A 8 -90.00 -19.53 -11.45
CA ARG A 8 -88.81 -18.94 -10.80
C ARG A 8 -88.27 -19.97 -9.81
N LEU A 9 -87.10 -20.51 -10.08
CA LEU A 9 -86.27 -21.15 -9.07
C LEU A 9 -85.46 -20.05 -8.39
N VAL A 10 -85.78 -19.77 -7.12
CA VAL A 10 -84.96 -18.92 -6.26
C VAL A 10 -83.79 -19.78 -5.79
N PRO A 11 -82.53 -19.41 -6.04
CA PRO A 11 -81.43 -20.09 -5.37
C PRO A 11 -81.46 -19.70 -3.90
N VAL A 12 -81.54 -20.72 -3.03
CA VAL A 12 -81.33 -20.59 -1.59
C VAL A 12 -79.94 -20.01 -1.38
N ILE A 13 -79.88 -18.75 -0.97
CA ILE A 13 -78.65 -18.10 -0.51
C ILE A 13 -78.29 -18.76 0.83
N SER A 14 -77.53 -19.84 0.76
CA SER A 14 -76.80 -20.33 1.92
C SER A 14 -75.73 -19.29 2.24
N ARG A 15 -76.01 -18.42 3.21
CA ARG A 15 -74.98 -17.59 3.84
C ARG A 15 -74.02 -18.53 4.55
N ARG A 16 -73.04 -19.06 3.82
CA ARG A 16 -71.79 -19.47 4.43
C ARG A 16 -71.13 -18.18 4.89
N SER A 17 -71.17 -17.95 6.20
CA SER A 17 -70.27 -17.01 6.86
C SER A 17 -68.85 -17.52 6.60
N THR A 18 -68.25 -17.12 5.50
CA THR A 18 -66.79 -17.10 5.37
C THR A 18 -66.33 -16.11 6.41
N THR A 19 -65.95 -16.63 7.58
CA THR A 19 -65.02 -15.91 8.42
C THR A 19 -63.83 -15.61 7.53
N LEU A 20 -63.68 -14.34 7.13
CA LEU A 20 -62.37 -13.86 6.73
C LEU A 20 -61.50 -14.12 7.95
N ARG A 21 -60.73 -15.20 7.91
CA ARG A 21 -59.50 -15.26 8.68
C ARG A 21 -58.66 -14.14 8.10
N TYR A 22 -58.79 -12.97 8.70
CA TYR A 22 -57.74 -12.00 8.67
C TYR A 22 -56.56 -12.73 9.32
N SER A 23 -55.69 -13.31 8.50
CA SER A 23 -54.37 -13.70 8.95
C SER A 23 -53.69 -12.40 9.29
N SER A 24 -53.91 -11.95 10.52
CA SER A 24 -53.04 -10.99 11.16
C SER A 24 -51.68 -11.67 11.20
N THR A 25 -50.81 -11.32 10.26
CA THR A 25 -49.38 -11.40 10.52
C THR A 25 -49.04 -10.22 11.42
N THR A 26 -49.67 -10.16 12.59
CA THR A 26 -49.01 -9.69 13.79
C THR A 26 -47.88 -10.69 13.98
N THR A 27 -46.72 -10.34 13.44
CA THR A 27 -45.49 -10.69 14.13
C THR A 27 -45.56 -9.91 15.44
N ASP A 28 -46.13 -10.52 16.48
CA ASP A 28 -45.93 -10.10 17.87
C ASP A 28 -44.49 -10.41 18.22
N ASN A 29 -43.61 -9.58 17.67
CA ASN A 29 -42.31 -9.33 18.23
C ASN A 29 -41.97 -7.90 17.82
N PRO A 30 -42.43 -6.87 18.57
CA PRO A 30 -41.68 -5.63 18.59
C PRO A 30 -40.33 -6.02 19.19
N ASN A 31 -39.40 -6.46 18.35
CA ASN A 31 -38.00 -6.44 18.71
C ASN A 31 -37.77 -5.00 19.17
N PRO A 32 -37.51 -4.74 20.47
CA PRO A 32 -37.25 -3.39 20.91
C PRO A 32 -36.13 -2.90 20.00
N THR A 33 -36.39 -1.84 19.22
CA THR A 33 -35.36 -1.14 18.48
C THR A 33 -34.24 -0.95 19.47
N ASN A 34 -33.13 -1.61 19.20
CA ASN A 34 -31.99 -1.77 20.10
C ASN A 34 -31.44 -0.37 20.36
N THR A 35 -31.99 0.32 21.37
CA THR A 35 -31.59 1.67 21.81
C THR A 35 -30.29 1.63 22.61
N ALA A 36 -29.72 0.44 22.81
CA ALA A 36 -28.35 0.27 23.26
C ALA A 36 -27.46 -0.09 22.07
N PRO A 37 -26.31 0.59 21.87
CA PRO A 37 -25.35 0.16 20.87
C PRO A 37 -24.92 -1.27 21.23
N ARG A 38 -25.17 -2.21 20.30
CA ARG A 38 -24.75 -3.60 20.49
C ARG A 38 -23.22 -3.61 20.52
N ALA A 39 -22.65 -3.92 21.68
CA ALA A 39 -21.20 -4.12 21.78
C ALA A 39 -20.80 -5.22 20.78
N SER A 40 -20.04 -4.83 19.76
CA SER A 40 -19.54 -5.78 18.77
C SER A 40 -18.35 -6.51 19.40
N PRO A 41 -18.40 -7.85 19.57
CA PRO A 41 -17.26 -8.58 20.09
C PRO A 41 -16.05 -8.37 19.16
N PRO A 42 -14.83 -8.23 19.70
CA PRO A 42 -13.63 -8.07 18.87
C PRO A 42 -13.47 -9.29 17.95
N THR A 43 -13.14 -9.04 16.68
CA THR A 43 -12.98 -10.09 15.65
C THR A 43 -11.69 -10.92 15.82
N VAL A 44 -10.80 -10.51 16.74
CA VAL A 44 -9.50 -11.13 16.99
C VAL A 44 -9.39 -11.56 18.45
N SER A 45 -8.74 -12.70 18.69
CA SER A 45 -8.42 -13.20 20.03
C SER A 45 -7.56 -12.19 20.79
N SER A 46 -7.83 -12.04 22.09
CA SER A 46 -7.14 -11.11 22.99
C SER A 46 -5.62 -11.32 23.11
N THR A 47 -5.12 -12.48 22.70
CA THR A 47 -3.69 -12.79 22.65
C THR A 47 -3.09 -12.20 21.37
N ASN A 48 -2.34 -11.09 21.49
CA ASN A 48 -1.68 -10.32 20.40
C ASN A 48 -2.58 -9.38 19.56
N ALA A 49 -3.54 -8.70 20.19
CA ALA A 49 -4.21 -7.59 19.51
C ALA A 49 -3.27 -6.37 19.41
N LEU A 50 -2.81 -6.04 18.20
CA LEU A 50 -2.29 -4.70 17.91
C LEU A 50 -3.42 -3.67 18.08
N PRO A 51 -3.13 -2.43 18.50
CA PRO A 51 -4.15 -1.39 18.60
C PRO A 51 -4.77 -1.18 17.21
N SER A 52 -6.00 -1.65 17.01
CA SER A 52 -6.75 -1.35 15.80
C SER A 52 -7.11 0.12 15.84
N SER A 53 -6.54 0.92 14.94
CA SER A 53 -6.93 2.31 14.77
C SER A 53 -8.41 2.35 14.39
N ALA A 54 -9.24 3.01 15.20
CA ALA A 54 -10.69 3.16 15.00
C ALA A 54 -11.04 4.10 13.82
N VAL A 55 -10.27 4.07 12.74
CA VAL A 55 -10.45 4.94 11.56
C VAL A 55 -11.54 4.40 10.62
N GLY A 56 -12.10 3.23 10.91
CA GLY A 56 -13.40 2.86 10.37
C GLY A 56 -14.49 3.49 11.22
N ASN A 57 -14.81 4.76 10.96
CA ASN A 57 -15.95 5.42 11.58
C ASN A 57 -17.22 4.71 11.07
N LYS A 58 -17.64 3.62 11.74
CA LYS A 58 -18.75 2.75 11.30
C LYS A 58 -20.07 3.51 11.19
N ASP A 59 -20.14 4.68 11.83
CA ASP A 59 -21.34 5.52 11.91
C ASP A 59 -21.26 6.75 10.99
N ALA A 60 -20.11 7.08 10.40
CA ALA A 60 -19.99 8.20 9.46
C ALA A 60 -20.16 7.74 8.02
N ALA A 61 -20.83 8.58 7.22
CA ALA A 61 -20.96 8.34 5.79
C ALA A 61 -19.56 8.31 5.14
N LEU A 62 -19.28 7.25 4.38
CA LEU A 62 -18.04 7.08 3.61
C LEU A 62 -18.09 8.02 2.39
N VAL A 63 -17.84 9.29 2.63
CA VAL A 63 -17.83 10.37 1.64
C VAL A 63 -16.45 11.01 1.68
N GLU A 64 -15.77 11.05 0.54
CA GLU A 64 -14.50 11.76 0.40
C GLU A 64 -14.71 13.27 0.40
N ASP A 65 -13.72 14.01 0.88
CA ASP A 65 -13.65 15.45 0.61
C ASP A 65 -13.21 15.65 -0.85
N PRO A 66 -13.98 16.36 -1.70
CA PRO A 66 -13.66 16.50 -3.12
C PRO A 66 -12.30 17.15 -3.39
N ALA A 67 -11.86 18.08 -2.53
CA ALA A 67 -10.57 18.76 -2.72
C ALA A 67 -9.39 17.83 -2.42
N GLU A 68 -9.48 17.03 -1.36
CA GLU A 68 -8.49 16.00 -1.05
C GLU A 68 -8.45 14.88 -2.11
N GLY A 69 -9.63 14.44 -2.58
CA GLY A 69 -9.74 13.42 -3.62
C GLY A 69 -9.09 13.89 -4.92
N GLU A 70 -9.33 15.14 -5.33
CA GLU A 70 -8.70 15.74 -6.51
C GLU A 70 -7.17 15.88 -6.34
N ALA A 71 -6.70 16.32 -5.17
CA ALA A 71 -5.26 16.40 -4.90
C ALA A 71 -4.59 15.01 -5.02
N LYS A 72 -5.22 13.97 -4.47
CA LYS A 72 -4.75 12.58 -4.60
C LYS A 72 -4.83 12.12 -6.06
N ARG A 73 -5.86 12.51 -6.81
CA ARG A 73 -6.03 12.23 -8.25
C ARG A 73 -4.89 12.77 -9.10
N VAL A 74 -4.47 14.02 -8.84
CA VAL A 74 -3.45 14.71 -9.62
C VAL A 74 -2.04 14.23 -9.28
N MET A 75 -1.74 14.01 -7.99
CA MET A 75 -0.40 13.58 -7.56
C MET A 75 -0.09 12.14 -8.01
N GLN A 76 1.02 11.94 -8.73
CA GLN A 76 1.43 10.61 -9.19
C GLN A 76 1.68 9.62 -8.03
N ALA A 77 2.30 10.10 -6.95
CA ALA A 77 2.57 9.37 -5.71
C ALA A 77 2.52 10.33 -4.52
N PRO A 78 2.38 9.85 -3.26
CA PRO A 78 2.29 10.73 -2.08
C PRO A 78 3.49 11.66 -1.90
N ASN A 79 4.67 11.20 -2.33
CA ASN A 79 5.95 11.89 -2.24
C ASN A 79 6.41 12.52 -3.55
N ARG A 80 5.67 12.35 -4.66
CA ARG A 80 6.07 12.86 -5.99
C ARG A 80 4.88 13.19 -6.87
N ALA A 81 4.81 14.42 -7.35
CA ALA A 81 3.71 14.86 -8.21
C ALA A 81 3.86 14.40 -9.68
N THR A 82 5.08 14.37 -10.22
CA THR A 82 5.34 14.14 -11.65
C THR A 82 5.65 12.69 -12.00
N THR A 83 5.57 12.36 -13.29
CA THR A 83 6.02 11.06 -13.82
C THR A 83 7.54 10.93 -13.81
N TRP A 84 8.04 9.70 -13.92
CA TRP A 84 9.47 9.36 -13.91
C TRP A 84 9.88 8.40 -15.04
N SER A 85 8.95 8.10 -15.96
CA SER A 85 9.24 7.37 -17.19
C SER A 85 8.51 8.01 -18.37
N ARG A 86 9.13 7.98 -19.55
CA ARG A 86 8.58 8.57 -20.78
C ARG A 86 7.24 7.92 -21.19
N SER A 87 7.08 6.63 -20.94
CA SER A 87 5.85 5.89 -21.27
C SER A 87 4.80 5.92 -20.16
N GLN A 88 5.11 6.51 -19.00
CA GLN A 88 4.18 6.57 -17.88
C GLN A 88 3.12 7.64 -18.11
N GLN A 89 1.85 7.25 -17.99
CA GLN A 89 0.74 8.21 -18.04
C GLN A 89 0.62 8.98 -16.70
N PRO A 90 0.42 10.30 -16.73
CA PRO A 90 0.07 11.08 -15.55
C PRO A 90 -1.22 10.57 -14.90
N ARG A 91 -1.25 10.52 -13.56
CA ARG A 91 -2.37 9.98 -12.79
C ARG A 91 -3.68 10.73 -13.04
N GLU A 92 -3.61 12.05 -13.21
CA GLU A 92 -4.74 12.90 -13.60
C GLU A 92 -5.48 12.42 -14.84
N LYS A 93 -4.80 11.76 -15.80
CA LYS A 93 -5.38 11.22 -17.03
C LYS A 93 -5.79 9.76 -16.89
N ALA A 94 -5.05 9.00 -16.08
CA ALA A 94 -5.28 7.57 -15.86
C ALA A 94 -6.49 7.29 -14.96
N MET A 95 -6.77 8.17 -13.99
CA MET A 95 -7.86 8.05 -13.00
C MET A 95 -9.11 8.83 -13.41
N VAL A 96 -9.44 8.80 -14.70
CA VAL A 96 -10.63 9.46 -15.28
C VAL A 96 -11.50 8.42 -15.97
N GLY A 97 -12.82 8.62 -15.92
CA GLY A 97 -13.80 7.87 -16.69
C GLY A 97 -14.83 7.16 -15.82
N PRO A 98 -15.76 6.41 -16.45
CA PRO A 98 -16.91 5.83 -15.76
C PRO A 98 -16.56 4.86 -14.61
N ARG A 99 -15.35 4.30 -14.63
CA ARG A 99 -14.88 3.41 -13.56
C ARG A 99 -14.51 4.14 -12.27
N PHE A 100 -14.20 5.43 -12.34
CA PHE A 100 -13.70 6.23 -11.21
C PHE A 100 -14.71 7.26 -10.68
N GLU A 101 -15.87 7.43 -11.31
CA GLU A 101 -16.87 8.46 -10.96
C GLU A 101 -17.49 8.27 -9.56
N GLN A 102 -17.67 7.03 -9.13
CA GLN A 102 -18.19 6.69 -7.79
C GLN A 102 -17.13 5.96 -6.94
N THR A 103 -15.86 6.27 -7.19
CA THR A 103 -14.73 5.65 -6.49
C THR A 103 -14.11 6.65 -5.54
N ILE A 104 -13.92 6.24 -4.28
CA ILE A 104 -13.20 7.01 -3.28
C ILE A 104 -11.70 6.95 -3.58
N MET A 105 -11.09 8.10 -3.81
CA MET A 105 -9.71 8.24 -4.25
C MET A 105 -8.69 7.91 -3.15
N GLU A 106 -9.08 8.06 -1.88
CA GLU A 106 -8.30 7.72 -0.68
C GLU A 106 -7.91 6.25 -0.64
N ASP A 107 -8.86 5.39 -0.97
CA ASP A 107 -8.74 3.93 -0.85
C ASP A 107 -8.04 3.30 -2.07
N GLN A 108 -7.80 4.09 -3.11
CA GLN A 108 -7.09 3.61 -4.29
C GLN A 108 -5.60 3.38 -3.99
N PRO A 109 -5.00 2.28 -4.48
CA PRO A 109 -3.59 1.99 -4.27
C PRO A 109 -2.68 3.15 -4.71
N ARG A 110 -1.93 3.68 -3.75
CA ARG A 110 -1.03 4.84 -3.94
C ARG A 110 0.28 4.61 -3.18
N PRO A 111 1.15 3.71 -3.67
CA PRO A 111 2.44 3.47 -3.04
C PRO A 111 3.37 4.69 -3.17
N LEU A 112 4.35 4.76 -2.28
CA LEU A 112 5.43 5.75 -2.36
C LEU A 112 6.28 5.52 -3.61
N ALA A 113 6.70 6.59 -4.27
CA ALA A 113 7.62 6.52 -5.39
C ALA A 113 9.03 6.18 -4.87
N ALA A 114 9.54 5.02 -5.27
CA ALA A 114 10.86 4.53 -4.85
C ALA A 114 12.02 5.45 -5.28
N ILE A 115 11.86 6.22 -6.36
CA ILE A 115 12.86 7.18 -6.83
C ILE A 115 13.17 8.24 -5.76
N GLU A 116 12.16 8.77 -5.06
CA GLU A 116 12.44 9.77 -4.01
C GLU A 116 13.05 9.10 -2.77
N LEU A 117 12.63 7.86 -2.46
CA LEU A 117 13.14 7.12 -1.30
C LEU A 117 14.62 6.75 -1.45
N ILE A 118 15.05 6.35 -2.65
CA ILE A 118 16.46 6.01 -2.89
C ILE A 118 17.35 7.24 -2.89
N HIS A 119 16.86 8.38 -3.36
CA HIS A 119 17.57 9.66 -3.31
C HIS A 119 17.71 10.23 -1.88
N GLN A 120 16.98 9.70 -0.90
CA GLN A 120 17.16 10.01 0.51
C GLN A 120 18.30 9.19 1.16
N GLN A 121 18.79 8.13 0.51
CA GLN A 121 19.89 7.33 1.04
C GLN A 121 21.22 8.09 0.97
N PRO A 122 22.02 8.06 2.05
CA PRO A 122 23.33 8.67 2.05
C PRO A 122 24.33 7.87 1.19
N VAL A 123 25.30 8.58 0.62
CA VAL A 123 26.44 7.97 -0.08
C VAL A 123 27.27 7.15 0.89
N THR A 124 27.50 5.88 0.54
CA THR A 124 28.41 5.01 1.29
C THR A 124 29.84 5.21 0.81
N TRP A 125 30.69 5.68 1.71
CA TRP A 125 32.09 5.98 1.42
C TRP A 125 33.00 4.77 1.62
N THR A 126 33.79 4.44 0.60
CA THR A 126 34.73 3.31 0.64
C THR A 126 36.16 3.76 0.34
N GLU A 127 37.15 3.03 0.89
CA GLU A 127 38.57 3.17 0.57
C GLU A 127 39.03 2.27 -0.57
N LYS A 128 38.18 1.32 -0.98
CA LYS A 128 38.48 0.38 -2.04
C LYS A 128 38.04 0.92 -3.38
N ARG A 129 38.84 0.57 -4.38
CA ARG A 129 38.60 0.86 -5.79
C ARG A 129 37.32 0.22 -6.36
N VAL A 130 36.99 -0.96 -5.85
CA VAL A 130 35.84 -1.77 -6.29
C VAL A 130 35.04 -2.19 -5.07
N VAL A 131 33.73 -1.96 -5.12
CA VAL A 131 32.77 -2.28 -4.07
C VAL A 131 31.94 -3.49 -4.49
N SER A 132 31.69 -4.43 -3.56
CA SER A 132 30.68 -5.45 -3.80
C SER A 132 29.33 -5.08 -3.17
N CYS A 133 28.25 -5.29 -3.90
CA CYS A 133 26.88 -5.09 -3.43
C CYS A 133 26.03 -6.33 -3.75
N ASP A 134 25.37 -6.86 -2.74
CA ASP A 134 24.41 -7.97 -2.78
C ASP A 134 23.00 -7.53 -2.32
N GLY A 135 22.81 -6.26 -1.96
CA GLY A 135 21.52 -5.70 -1.57
C GLY A 135 21.10 -5.95 -0.11
N GLY A 136 21.97 -6.56 0.71
CA GLY A 136 21.66 -6.90 2.10
C GLY A 136 20.96 -8.26 2.23
N GLY A 137 21.04 -8.90 3.40
CA GLY A 137 20.39 -10.19 3.67
C GLY A 137 20.93 -11.41 2.88
N GLY A 138 22.09 -11.31 2.24
CA GLY A 138 22.74 -12.40 1.50
C GLY A 138 21.87 -12.90 0.33
N PRO A 139 21.34 -14.15 0.37
CA PRO A 139 20.50 -14.68 -0.70
C PRO A 139 19.13 -13.99 -0.83
N LEU A 140 18.70 -13.20 0.17
CA LEU A 140 17.43 -12.45 0.12
C LEU A 140 17.54 -11.15 -0.69
N GLY A 141 18.77 -10.72 -1.02
CA GLY A 141 19.04 -9.54 -1.82
C GLY A 141 19.04 -9.84 -3.33
N HIS A 142 19.96 -9.20 -4.05
CA HIS A 142 20.15 -9.39 -5.49
C HIS A 142 21.48 -10.10 -5.80
N PRO A 143 21.69 -10.59 -7.04
CA PRO A 143 22.97 -11.17 -7.43
C PRO A 143 24.12 -10.22 -7.13
N ARG A 144 25.17 -10.73 -6.48
CA ARG A 144 26.33 -9.93 -6.10
C ARG A 144 26.97 -9.30 -7.32
N ILE A 145 27.08 -7.97 -7.32
CA ILE A 145 27.79 -7.22 -8.34
C ILE A 145 29.01 -6.50 -7.77
N PHE A 146 29.93 -6.13 -8.66
CA PHE A 146 31.11 -5.35 -8.35
C PHE A 146 31.03 -4.01 -9.07
N ILE A 147 31.09 -2.92 -8.31
CA ILE A 147 30.90 -1.55 -8.78
C ILE A 147 32.25 -0.84 -8.71
N ASN A 148 32.68 -0.24 -9.82
CA ASN A 148 33.89 0.56 -9.85
C ASN A 148 33.62 1.99 -9.33
N VAL A 149 34.37 2.43 -8.32
CA VAL A 149 34.28 3.77 -7.71
C VAL A 149 35.52 4.64 -8.00
N ASP A 150 36.35 4.24 -8.97
CA ASP A 150 37.52 5.00 -9.44
C ASP A 150 37.20 6.41 -9.93
N LYS A 151 36.00 6.63 -10.45
CA LYS A 151 35.64 7.91 -11.06
C LYS A 151 35.28 8.91 -9.96
N PRO A 152 35.52 10.21 -10.17
CA PRO A 152 35.10 11.26 -9.24
C PRO A 152 33.59 11.53 -9.36
N GLN A 153 32.77 10.50 -9.23
CA GLN A 153 31.33 10.53 -9.33
C GLN A 153 30.73 9.54 -8.32
N ILE A 154 29.46 9.73 -7.99
CA ILE A 154 28.71 8.76 -7.20
C ILE A 154 28.33 7.61 -8.14
N CYS A 155 28.77 6.40 -7.81
CA CYS A 155 28.45 5.19 -8.56
C CYS A 155 27.39 4.40 -7.80
N TRP A 156 26.27 4.09 -8.44
CA TRP A 156 25.16 3.37 -7.81
C TRP A 156 25.10 1.90 -8.21
N CYS A 157 24.52 1.08 -7.33
CA CYS A 157 24.17 -0.30 -7.66
C CYS A 157 23.03 -0.33 -8.70
N THR A 158 23.15 -1.16 -9.73
CA THR A 158 22.13 -1.30 -10.78
C THR A 158 20.84 -2.00 -10.30
N TYR A 159 20.90 -2.70 -9.17
CA TYR A 159 19.75 -3.39 -8.59
C TYR A 159 19.07 -2.53 -7.53
N CYS A 160 19.74 -2.29 -6.39
CA CYS A 160 19.14 -1.52 -5.28
C CYS A 160 19.17 0.00 -5.47
N GLY A 161 20.01 0.53 -6.36
CA GLY A 161 20.23 1.98 -6.47
C GLY A 161 21.05 2.59 -5.33
N LEU A 162 21.62 1.79 -4.44
CA LEU A 162 22.46 2.28 -3.34
C LEU A 162 23.69 3.03 -3.87
N PRO A 163 23.96 4.25 -3.40
CA PRO A 163 25.07 5.08 -3.85
C PRO A 163 26.38 4.75 -3.12
N PHE A 164 27.46 4.61 -3.89
CA PHE A 164 28.83 4.40 -3.41
C PHE A 164 29.78 5.45 -3.99
N ALA A 165 30.76 5.88 -3.20
CA ALA A 165 31.83 6.75 -3.69
C ALA A 165 33.15 6.46 -2.97
N HIS A 166 34.26 6.74 -3.67
CA HIS A 166 35.59 6.58 -3.10
C HIS A 166 35.96 7.78 -2.23
N LYS A 167 36.51 7.55 -1.03
CA LYS A 167 36.92 8.60 -0.08
C LYS A 167 37.89 9.62 -0.69
N HIS A 168 38.76 9.19 -1.60
CA HIS A 168 39.68 10.07 -2.33
C HIS A 168 38.98 11.22 -3.07
N HIS A 169 37.79 10.98 -3.64
CA HIS A 169 37.04 11.99 -4.39
C HIS A 169 36.06 12.80 -3.54
N ARG A 170 36.10 12.64 -2.21
CA ARG A 170 35.16 13.28 -1.30
C ARG A 170 35.21 14.81 -1.40
N LYS A 171 36.41 15.41 -1.35
CA LYS A 171 36.58 16.87 -1.49
C LYS A 171 36.00 17.42 -2.81
N TYR A 172 36.16 16.66 -3.90
CA TYR A 172 35.60 17.04 -5.19
C TYR A 172 34.07 16.98 -5.17
N LEU A 173 33.49 15.89 -4.67
CA LEU A 173 32.03 15.74 -4.57
C LEU A 173 31.38 16.77 -3.64
N GLU A 174 32.04 17.13 -2.54
CA GLU A 174 31.61 18.20 -1.63
C GLU A 174 31.71 19.59 -2.27
N SER A 175 32.60 19.78 -3.24
CA SER A 175 32.75 21.06 -3.94
C SER A 175 31.68 21.31 -5.01
N LEU A 176 30.94 20.27 -5.41
CA LEU A 176 29.88 20.41 -6.40
C LEU A 176 28.68 21.16 -5.80
N PRO A 177 28.00 22.02 -6.57
CA PRO A 177 26.87 22.81 -6.06
C PRO A 177 25.67 21.95 -5.65
N SER A 178 25.52 20.78 -6.28
CA SER A 178 24.47 19.82 -5.97
C SER A 178 24.92 18.42 -6.37
N THR A 179 24.60 17.43 -5.54
CA THR A 179 24.80 16.00 -5.79
C THR A 179 23.46 15.29 -5.89
N SER A 180 23.41 14.21 -6.67
CA SER A 180 22.19 13.41 -6.83
C SER A 180 21.74 12.69 -5.55
N TYR A 181 22.68 12.38 -4.66
CA TYR A 181 22.43 11.76 -3.36
C TYR A 181 23.05 12.60 -2.24
N PRO A 182 22.48 12.57 -1.01
CA PRO A 182 23.07 13.23 0.15
C PRO A 182 24.41 12.58 0.52
N LEU A 183 25.44 13.40 0.77
CA LEU A 183 26.78 12.91 1.13
C LEU A 183 26.87 12.42 2.58
N GLU A 184 26.01 12.96 3.44
CA GLU A 184 25.95 12.68 4.87
C GLU A 184 24.57 12.12 5.26
N PRO A 185 24.48 11.29 6.32
CA PRO A 185 23.21 10.78 6.81
C PRO A 185 22.29 11.90 7.33
N THR A 186 21.16 12.09 6.68
CA THR A 186 20.13 13.09 7.05
C THR A 186 19.23 12.63 8.21
N GLY A 187 19.20 11.33 8.55
CA GLY A 187 18.29 10.78 9.57
C GLY A 187 16.84 10.62 9.11
N ASN A 188 16.61 10.60 7.79
CA ASN A 188 15.27 10.38 7.24
C ASN A 188 14.78 8.96 7.50
N ALA A 189 13.48 8.78 7.76
CA ALA A 189 12.88 7.47 8.03
C ALA A 189 13.03 6.46 6.88
N ALA A 190 13.24 6.93 5.65
CA ALA A 190 13.50 6.06 4.51
C ALA A 190 14.93 5.48 4.51
N GLN A 191 15.86 6.06 5.27
CA GLN A 191 17.27 5.64 5.29
C GLN A 191 17.41 4.25 5.86
N ILE A 192 18.12 3.39 5.13
CA ILE A 192 18.44 2.05 5.57
C ILE A 192 19.60 2.18 6.56
N SER A 193 19.46 1.58 7.73
CA SER A 193 20.54 1.60 8.71
C SER A 193 21.73 0.79 8.20
N ALA A 194 22.95 1.20 8.57
CA ALA A 194 24.15 0.43 8.21
C ALA A 194 24.12 -1.01 8.76
N ALA A 195 23.35 -1.28 9.81
CA ALA A 195 23.19 -2.62 10.37
C ALA A 195 22.39 -3.53 9.43
N ASP A 196 21.32 -3.02 8.82
CA ASP A 196 20.44 -3.81 7.93
C ASP A 196 21.15 -4.18 6.62
N LEU A 197 22.01 -3.28 6.13
CA LEU A 197 22.89 -3.53 4.99
C LEU A 197 23.85 -4.70 5.23
N ASN A 198 24.31 -4.89 6.49
CA ASN A 198 25.23 -5.95 6.87
C ASN A 198 24.52 -7.19 7.47
N ALA A 199 23.19 -7.21 7.52
CA ALA A 199 22.43 -8.30 8.13
C ALA A 199 22.49 -9.59 7.28
N GLY A 200 22.42 -10.75 7.94
CA GLY A 200 22.35 -12.06 7.27
C GLY A 200 23.63 -12.52 6.55
N GLY A 201 24.78 -11.97 6.90
CA GLY A 201 26.06 -12.27 6.25
C GLY A 201 26.28 -11.53 4.93
N ALA A 202 25.42 -10.54 4.63
CA ALA A 202 25.56 -9.67 3.49
C ALA A 202 26.80 -8.79 3.58
N LYS A 203 27.41 -8.53 2.42
CA LYS A 203 28.64 -7.77 2.29
C LYS A 203 28.43 -6.59 1.35
N THR A 204 27.41 -5.78 1.60
CA THR A 204 27.24 -4.51 0.90
C THR A 204 28.27 -3.50 1.41
N GLY A 205 29.38 -3.41 0.69
CA GLY A 205 30.22 -2.22 0.59
C GLY A 205 30.83 -1.56 1.84
N ALA A 206 30.84 -2.20 3.01
CA ALA A 206 31.67 -1.76 4.13
C ALA A 206 32.87 -2.71 4.31
N ASP A 207 34.03 -2.14 4.68
CA ASP A 207 35.34 -2.80 4.80
C ASP A 207 35.45 -3.88 5.89
N ALA A 208 34.35 -4.54 6.27
CA ALA A 208 34.38 -5.70 7.14
C ALA A 208 35.28 -6.80 6.52
N PRO A 209 36.26 -7.32 7.28
CA PRO A 209 37.22 -8.27 6.76
C PRO A 209 36.51 -9.50 6.20
N PHE A 210 36.99 -9.98 5.05
CA PHE A 210 36.65 -11.29 4.53
C PHE A 210 37.13 -12.35 5.53
N GLN A 211 36.28 -12.68 6.49
CA GLN A 211 36.40 -13.92 7.23
C GLN A 211 35.04 -14.57 7.20
N THR A 212 34.85 -15.48 6.23
CA THR A 212 34.22 -16.74 6.64
C THR A 212 34.97 -17.21 7.88
N ALA A 213 34.32 -17.83 8.87
CA ALA A 213 35.01 -18.32 10.06
C ALA A 213 36.23 -19.25 9.73
N SER A 214 36.40 -19.65 8.46
CA SER A 214 37.46 -20.48 7.89
C SER A 214 38.44 -19.79 6.92
N GLY A 215 38.28 -18.51 6.54
CA GLY A 215 39.25 -17.78 5.70
C GLY A 215 39.46 -18.26 4.25
N ALA A 216 38.68 -19.22 3.74
CA ALA A 216 38.78 -19.68 2.35
C ALA A 216 37.90 -18.85 1.37
N PRO A 217 38.36 -18.55 0.14
CA PRO A 217 37.53 -17.95 -0.90
C PRO A 217 36.42 -18.93 -1.33
N TYR A 218 35.22 -18.40 -1.58
CA TYR A 218 34.07 -19.20 -2.02
C TYR A 218 34.34 -19.75 -3.41
N GLU A 219 34.55 -21.06 -3.54
CA GLU A 219 34.54 -21.71 -4.85
C GLU A 219 33.15 -21.50 -5.48
N GLN A 220 33.16 -21.02 -6.72
CA GLN A 220 31.95 -20.93 -7.54
C GLN A 220 31.43 -22.35 -7.74
N ARG A 221 30.24 -22.64 -7.22
CA ARG A 221 29.42 -23.75 -7.68
C ARG A 221 28.53 -23.29 -8.82
#